data_AF-A0A5J4R1C2-F1
#
_entry.id   AF-A0A5J4R1C2-F1
#
_cell.length_a   1.000
_cell.length_b   1.000
_cell.length_c   1.000
_cell.angle_alpha   90.00
_cell.angle_beta   90.00
_cell.angle_gamma   90.00
#
_symmetry.space_group_name_H-M   'P 1'
#
loop_
_entity.id
_entity.type
_entity.pdbx_description
1 polymer ?
#
loop_
_entity_poly.entity_id
_entity_poly.type
_entity_poly.pdbx_seq_one_letter_code
_entity_poly.pdbx_strand_id
1 'polypeptide(L)'
;GPGMNSRLNITLRERRGLVYNVESNITPYTDTGVFCIYFGSALKDMDTCLQLTYKELKHLRDVKMTSLQLAAAKKQLIGQIGVASDSYENNALNMGKTFLHYNKYESQEMLFQRIEALTPEGLLEIANEMFAEEKLSMLVYK
;
A
#
# COMPACT_ATOMS: atom_id res chain seq x y z
N GLY A 1 0.27 -1.57 3.49
CA GLY A 1 0.02 -0.30 4.19
C GLY A 1 0.02 -0.56 5.68
N PRO A 2 0.41 0.45 6.48
CA PRO A 2 0.44 0.36 7.93
C PRO A 2 -1.00 0.36 8.46
N GLY A 3 -1.44 -0.78 8.95
CA GLY A 3 -2.78 -0.94 9.51
C GLY A 3 -2.95 -2.36 10.01
N MET A 4 -3.39 -2.49 11.26
CA MET A 4 -3.74 -3.79 11.86
C MET A 4 -4.85 -4.50 11.07
N ASN A 5 -5.69 -3.74 10.37
CA ASN A 5 -6.73 -4.25 9.49
C ASN A 5 -6.27 -4.55 8.06
N SER A 6 -4.98 -4.43 7.75
CA SER A 6 -4.47 -4.72 6.40
C SER A 6 -4.53 -6.22 6.11
N ARG A 7 -4.75 -6.56 4.84
CA ARG A 7 -4.88 -7.96 4.37
C ARG A 7 -3.73 -8.84 4.82
N LEU A 8 -2.49 -8.39 4.59
CA LEU A 8 -1.29 -9.15 4.96
C LEU A 8 -1.15 -9.31 6.47
N ASN A 9 -1.43 -8.25 7.25
CA ASN A 9 -1.38 -8.33 8.70
C ASN A 9 -2.41 -9.32 9.25
N ILE A 10 -3.65 -9.27 8.77
CA ILE A 10 -4.69 -10.23 9.14
C ILE A 10 -4.29 -11.66 8.74
N THR A 11 -3.81 -11.85 7.51
CA THR A 11 -3.56 -13.18 6.95
C THR A 11 -2.33 -13.86 7.53
N LEU A 12 -1.24 -13.13 7.76
CA LEU A 12 0.05 -13.67 8.21
C LEU A 12 0.23 -13.59 9.72
N ARG A 13 -0.16 -12.47 10.34
CA ARG A 13 0.07 -12.20 11.77
C ARG A 13 -1.15 -12.57 12.62
N GLU A 14 -2.29 -11.91 12.44
CA GLU A 14 -3.40 -12.05 13.40
C GLU A 14 -4.08 -13.43 13.34
N ARG A 15 -4.30 -13.99 12.13
CA ARG A 15 -4.97 -15.30 12.00
C ARG A 15 -4.07 -16.50 12.25
N ARG A 16 -2.75 -16.36 12.08
CA ARG A 16 -1.84 -17.52 12.04
C ARG A 16 -0.57 -17.37 12.87
N GLY A 17 -0.19 -16.16 13.29
CA GLY A 17 1.01 -15.91 14.06
C GLY A 17 2.32 -16.31 13.35
N LEU A 18 2.35 -16.31 12.02
CA LEU A 18 3.53 -16.76 11.24
C LEU A 18 4.64 -15.72 11.21
N VAL A 19 4.29 -14.44 11.38
CA VAL A 19 5.20 -13.31 11.31
C VAL A 19 4.96 -12.38 12.49
N TYR A 20 6.04 -11.77 12.98
CA TYR A 20 5.93 -10.72 14.01
C TYR A 20 5.47 -9.39 13.40
N ASN A 21 6.00 -9.06 12.22
CA ASN A 21 5.59 -7.92 11.42
C ASN A 21 5.41 -8.29 9.95
N VAL A 22 4.49 -7.58 9.30
CA VAL A 22 4.40 -7.53 7.85
C VAL A 22 3.90 -6.16 7.45
N GLU A 23 4.58 -5.56 6.49
CA GLU A 23 4.31 -4.21 6.00
C GLU A 23 4.36 -4.17 4.48
N SER A 24 3.67 -3.19 3.91
CA SER A 24 3.87 -2.85 2.51
C SER A 24 3.91 -1.35 2.33
N ASN A 25 4.86 -0.91 1.51
CA ASN A 25 5.20 0.48 1.28
C ASN A 25 5.39 0.77 -0.21
N ILE A 26 5.24 2.03 -0.58
CA ILE A 26 5.53 2.55 -1.92
C ILE A 26 6.57 3.65 -1.76
N THR A 27 7.65 3.56 -2.52
CA THR A 27 8.69 4.58 -2.61
C THR A 27 8.70 5.13 -4.04
N PRO A 28 8.17 6.34 -4.28
CA PRO A 28 8.24 6.96 -5.60
C PRO A 28 9.63 7.57 -5.86
N TYR A 29 10.07 7.47 -7.10
CA TYR A 29 11.20 8.19 -7.69
C TYR A 29 10.68 9.11 -8.82
N THR A 30 11.57 9.88 -9.45
CA THR A 30 11.18 10.86 -10.48
C THR A 30 10.60 10.24 -11.75
N ASP A 31 11.07 9.05 -12.11
CA ASP A 31 10.76 8.34 -13.36
C ASP A 31 10.19 6.93 -13.12
N THR A 32 10.25 6.44 -11.88
CA THR A 32 9.80 5.10 -11.50
C THR A 32 9.40 5.06 -10.02
N GLY A 33 9.09 3.88 -9.50
CA GLY A 33 8.79 3.68 -8.08
C GLY A 33 8.93 2.21 -7.71
N VAL A 34 9.05 1.95 -6.41
CA VAL A 34 9.11 0.59 -5.87
C VAL A 34 7.96 0.38 -4.91
N PHE A 35 7.11 -0.61 -5.20
CA PHE A 35 6.23 -1.22 -4.22
C PHE A 35 6.97 -2.39 -3.58
N CYS A 36 7.01 -2.41 -2.24
CA CYS A 36 7.68 -3.47 -1.49
C CYS A 36 6.74 -4.06 -0.44
N ILE A 37 6.85 -5.37 -0.25
CA ILE A 37 6.28 -6.08 0.89
C ILE A 37 7.45 -6.63 1.69
N TYR A 38 7.46 -6.35 2.98
CA TYR A 38 8.48 -6.81 3.90
C TYR A 38 7.84 -7.56 5.08
N PHE A 39 8.38 -8.72 5.41
CA PHE A 39 8.04 -9.47 6.62
C PHE A 39 9.20 -10.35 7.06
N GLY A 40 9.25 -10.66 8.35
CA GLY A 40 10.14 -11.67 8.93
C GLY A 40 9.35 -12.87 9.46
N SER A 41 9.80 -14.08 9.15
CA SER A 41 9.20 -15.35 9.63
C SER A 41 10.28 -16.29 10.17
N ALA A 42 9.86 -17.36 10.86
CA ALA A 42 10.74 -18.49 11.10
C ALA A 42 11.04 -19.22 9.78
N LEU A 43 12.23 -19.84 9.67
CA LEU A 43 12.67 -20.52 8.44
C LEU A 43 11.68 -21.61 7.98
N LYS A 44 11.11 -22.36 8.93
CA LYS A 44 10.12 -23.42 8.67
C LYS A 44 8.80 -22.91 8.09
N ASP A 45 8.47 -21.63 8.31
CA ASP A 45 7.20 -21.00 7.93
C ASP A 45 7.33 -20.13 6.67
N MET A 46 8.56 -19.99 6.13
CA MET A 46 8.89 -19.12 5.01
C MET A 46 8.02 -19.40 3.77
N ASP A 47 7.97 -20.66 3.32
CA ASP A 47 7.21 -21.04 2.12
C ASP A 47 5.71 -20.77 2.28
N THR A 48 5.17 -21.03 3.48
CA THR A 48 3.78 -20.73 3.83
C THR A 48 3.49 -19.23 3.76
N CYS A 49 4.38 -18.40 4.31
CA CYS A 49 4.23 -16.94 4.28
C CYS A 49 4.27 -16.40 2.85
N LEU A 50 5.19 -16.91 2.02
CA LEU A 50 5.29 -16.54 0.61
C LEU A 50 4.03 -16.91 -0.16
N GLN A 51 3.55 -18.16 -0.02
CA GLN A 51 2.32 -18.62 -0.68
C GLN A 51 1.11 -17.76 -0.29
N LEU A 52 0.97 -17.43 1.00
CA LEU A 52 -0.11 -16.57 1.47
C LEU A 52 -0.01 -15.14 0.93
N THR A 53 1.21 -14.60 0.82
CA THR A 53 1.45 -13.27 0.24
C THR A 53 1.03 -13.23 -1.23
N TYR A 54 1.49 -14.20 -2.03
CA TYR A 54 1.08 -14.32 -3.43
C TYR A 54 -0.43 -14.50 -3.58
N LYS A 55 -1.07 -15.28 -2.70
CA LYS A 55 -2.52 -15.46 -2.70
C LYS A 55 -3.28 -14.14 -2.47
N GLU A 56 -2.82 -13.29 -1.55
CA GLU A 56 -3.44 -11.97 -1.33
C GLU A 56 -3.21 -11.04 -2.52
N LEU A 57 -2.01 -11.03 -3.12
CA LEU A 57 -1.72 -10.24 -4.32
C LEU A 57 -2.59 -10.67 -5.51
N LYS A 58 -2.71 -11.98 -5.73
CA LYS A 58 -3.59 -12.55 -6.74
C LYS A 58 -5.05 -12.20 -6.49
N HIS A 59 -5.51 -12.25 -5.23
CA HIS A 59 -6.87 -11.81 -4.90
C HIS A 59 -7.10 -10.33 -5.27
N LEU A 60 -6.12 -9.45 -5.11
CA LEU A 60 -6.24 -8.04 -5.53
C LEU A 60 -6.35 -7.88 -7.05
N ARG A 61 -5.79 -8.82 -7.81
CA ARG A 61 -5.87 -8.87 -9.28
C ARG A 61 -7.17 -9.47 -9.81
N ASP A 62 -7.70 -10.47 -9.10
CA ASP A 62 -8.83 -11.27 -9.57
C ASP A 62 -10.18 -10.72 -9.06
N VAL A 63 -10.18 -10.07 -7.88
CA VAL A 63 -11.42 -9.69 -7.19
C VAL A 63 -11.51 -8.18 -7.05
N LYS A 64 -12.44 -7.60 -7.80
CA LYS A 64 -12.79 -6.18 -7.70
C LYS A 64 -13.25 -5.83 -6.29
N MET A 65 -12.77 -4.69 -5.79
CA MET A 65 -13.21 -4.14 -4.51
C MET A 65 -14.68 -3.72 -4.58
N THR A 66 -15.45 -3.93 -3.50
CA THR A 66 -16.81 -3.39 -3.45
C THR A 66 -16.78 -1.89 -3.19
N SER A 67 -17.83 -1.17 -3.59
CA SER A 67 -17.96 0.26 -3.30
C SER A 67 -17.87 0.57 -1.81
N LEU A 68 -18.41 -0.33 -0.95
CA LEU A 68 -18.34 -0.19 0.51
C LEU A 68 -16.90 -0.33 1.02
N GLN A 69 -16.16 -1.33 0.54
CA GLN A 69 -14.75 -1.52 0.90
C GLN A 69 -13.89 -0.33 0.46
N LEU A 70 -14.13 0.17 -0.76
CA LEU A 70 -13.41 1.32 -1.29
C LEU A 70 -13.71 2.58 -0.49
N ALA A 71 -14.98 2.84 -0.16
CA ALA A 71 -15.36 3.98 0.67
C ALA A 71 -14.68 3.93 2.05
N ALA A 72 -14.62 2.76 2.67
CA ALA A 72 -13.92 2.58 3.95
C ALA A 72 -12.41 2.84 3.82
N ALA A 73 -11.77 2.33 2.76
CA ALA A 73 -10.34 2.53 2.51
C ALA A 73 -10.01 4.01 2.24
N LYS A 74 -10.82 4.70 1.42
CA LYS A 74 -10.68 6.15 1.16
C LYS A 74 -10.80 6.95 2.44
N LYS A 75 -11.83 6.69 3.24
CA LYS A 75 -12.05 7.37 4.53
C LYS A 75 -10.86 7.17 5.49
N GLN A 76 -10.34 5.95 5.57
CA GLN A 76 -9.15 5.66 6.38
C GLN A 76 -7.93 6.44 5.88
N LEU A 77 -7.67 6.44 4.56
CA LEU A 77 -6.52 7.15 3.97
C LEU A 77 -6.61 8.66 4.18
N ILE A 78 -7.78 9.26 3.93
CA ILE A 78 -8.02 10.69 4.15
C ILE A 78 -7.82 11.05 5.62
N GLY A 79 -8.33 10.23 6.55
CA GLY A 79 -8.12 10.43 7.98
C GLY A 79 -6.65 10.35 8.39
N GLN A 80 -5.90 9.38 7.86
CA GLN A 80 -4.46 9.23 8.11
C GLN A 80 -3.67 10.45 7.60
N ILE A 81 -3.98 10.93 6.39
CA ILE A 81 -3.36 12.14 5.83
C ILE A 81 -3.71 13.36 6.70
N GLY A 82 -4.98 13.51 7.09
CA GLY A 82 -5.44 14.60 7.94
C GLY A 82 -4.67 14.68 9.26
N VAL A 83 -4.49 13.55 9.96
CA VAL A 83 -3.71 13.51 11.21
C VAL A 83 -2.22 13.79 10.96
N ALA A 84 -1.65 13.28 9.87
CA ALA A 84 -0.25 13.56 9.52
C ALA A 84 -0.02 15.06 9.23
N SER A 85 -1.04 15.76 8.74
CA SER A 85 -1.02 17.21 8.49
C SER A 85 -0.99 18.07 9.77
N ASP A 86 -1.11 17.52 10.96
CA ASP A 86 -0.91 18.32 12.20
C ASP A 86 0.57 18.69 12.41
N SER A 87 1.49 17.96 11.76
CA SER A 87 2.92 18.25 11.81
C SER A 87 3.30 19.29 10.73
N TYR A 88 3.41 20.56 11.14
CA TYR A 88 3.85 21.65 10.26
C TYR A 88 5.20 21.38 9.57
N GLU A 89 6.14 20.75 10.27
CA GLU A 89 7.44 20.35 9.72
C GLU A 89 7.27 19.34 8.57
N ASN A 90 6.50 18.26 8.79
CA ASN A 90 6.25 17.27 7.75
C ASN A 90 5.51 17.87 6.55
N ASN A 91 4.57 18.79 6.78
CA ASN A 91 3.89 19.50 5.70
C ASN A 91 4.86 20.33 4.87
N ALA A 92 5.72 21.13 5.51
CA ALA A 92 6.71 21.94 4.80
C ALA A 92 7.68 21.07 3.98
N LEU A 93 8.13 19.95 4.54
CA LEU A 93 8.97 18.98 3.82
C LEU A 93 8.24 18.35 2.63
N ASN A 94 6.97 17.97 2.79
CA ASN A 94 6.16 17.39 1.71
C ASN A 94 5.87 18.40 0.60
N MET A 95 5.61 19.66 0.95
CA MET A 95 5.47 20.76 -0.03
C MET A 95 6.78 20.95 -0.80
N GLY A 96 7.92 21.03 -0.12
CA GLY A 96 9.24 21.16 -0.75
C GLY A 96 9.53 20.00 -1.71
N LYS A 97 9.29 18.75 -1.30
CA LYS A 97 9.43 17.56 -2.16
C LYS A 97 8.53 17.63 -3.38
N THR A 98 7.25 17.96 -3.20
CA THR A 98 6.28 18.03 -4.30
C THR A 98 6.66 19.10 -5.31
N PHE A 99 7.09 20.27 -4.84
CA PHE A 99 7.57 21.35 -5.69
C PHE A 99 8.83 20.94 -6.47
N LEU A 100 9.80 20.30 -5.82
CA LEU A 100 11.02 19.83 -6.48
C LEU A 100 10.75 18.76 -7.55
N HIS A 101 9.82 17.82 -7.29
CA HIS A 101 9.53 16.73 -8.22
C HIS A 101 8.62 17.12 -9.38
N TYR A 102 7.65 18.01 -9.14
CA TYR A 102 6.55 18.24 -10.07
C TYR A 102 6.38 19.71 -10.45
N ASN A 103 7.21 20.61 -9.93
CA ASN A 103 7.12 22.06 -10.11
C ASN A 103 5.70 22.60 -9.87
N LYS A 104 5.00 22.03 -8.89
CA LYS A 104 3.61 22.37 -8.56
C LYS A 104 3.38 22.37 -7.07
N TYR A 105 2.41 23.18 -6.66
CA TYR A 105 1.76 23.09 -5.36
C TYR A 105 0.39 22.42 -5.54
N GLU A 106 0.09 21.43 -4.70
CA GLU A 106 -1.23 20.79 -4.66
C GLU A 106 -1.80 21.01 -3.26
N SER A 107 -3.02 21.55 -3.17
CA SER A 107 -3.68 21.74 -1.88
C SER A 107 -4.21 20.41 -1.34
N GLN A 108 -4.41 20.35 -0.04
CA GLN A 108 -4.95 19.16 0.61
C GLN A 108 -6.35 18.81 0.11
N GLU A 109 -7.18 19.81 -0.21
CA GLU A 109 -8.51 19.59 -0.79
C GLU A 109 -8.44 18.92 -2.16
N MET A 110 -7.50 19.35 -3.02
CA MET A 110 -7.31 18.74 -4.34
C MET A 110 -6.83 17.29 -4.23
N LEU A 111 -5.94 17.01 -3.27
CA LEU A 111 -5.52 15.65 -2.97
C LEU A 111 -6.70 14.78 -2.52
N PHE A 112 -7.56 15.28 -1.64
CA PHE A 112 -8.75 14.56 -1.18
C PHE A 112 -9.75 14.30 -2.31
N GLN A 113 -9.98 15.27 -3.19
CA GLN A 113 -10.81 15.08 -4.38
C GLN A 113 -10.28 13.98 -5.31
N ARG A 114 -8.95 13.90 -5.49
CA ARG A 114 -8.32 12.83 -6.27
C ARG A 114 -8.49 11.46 -5.63
N ILE A 115 -8.37 11.36 -4.31
CA ILE A 115 -8.64 10.12 -3.58
C ILE A 115 -10.11 9.72 -3.72
N GLU A 116 -11.03 10.68 -3.62
CA GLU A 116 -12.47 10.44 -3.76
C GLU A 116 -12.88 10.03 -5.19
N ALA A 117 -12.14 10.47 -6.21
CA ALA A 117 -12.39 10.09 -7.60
C ALA A 117 -11.97 8.65 -7.95
N LEU A 118 -11.22 7.95 -7.08
CA LEU A 118 -10.76 6.57 -7.36
C LEU A 118 -11.95 5.61 -7.53
N THR A 119 -11.85 4.69 -8.48
CA THR A 119 -12.89 3.69 -8.76
C THR A 119 -12.39 2.27 -8.47
N PRO A 120 -13.29 1.33 -8.15
CA PRO A 120 -12.90 -0.07 -8.00
C PRO A 120 -12.26 -0.66 -9.25
N GLU A 121 -12.73 -0.24 -10.43
CA GLU A 121 -12.21 -0.67 -11.73
C GLU A 121 -10.76 -0.20 -11.93
N GLY A 122 -10.47 1.07 -11.65
CA GLY A 122 -9.11 1.61 -11.78
C GLY A 122 -8.14 0.94 -10.80
N LEU A 123 -8.58 0.60 -9.58
CA LEU A 123 -7.75 -0.14 -8.64
C LEU A 123 -7.48 -1.59 -9.09
N LEU A 124 -8.47 -2.23 -9.73
CA LEU A 124 -8.31 -3.57 -10.29
C LEU A 124 -7.33 -3.57 -11.47
N GLU A 125 -7.42 -2.57 -12.34
CA GLU A 125 -6.49 -2.37 -13.46
C GLU A 125 -5.05 -2.18 -12.96
N ILE A 126 -4.84 -1.26 -12.02
CA ILE A 126 -3.52 -1.02 -11.42
C ILE A 126 -3.00 -2.28 -10.71
N ALA A 127 -3.84 -3.03 -10.01
CA ALA A 127 -3.44 -4.28 -9.35
C ALA A 127 -2.96 -5.31 -10.37
N ASN A 128 -3.64 -5.43 -11.52
CA ASN A 128 -3.25 -6.34 -12.59
C ASN A 128 -1.92 -5.96 -13.26
N GLU A 129 -1.63 -4.68 -13.36
CA GLU A 129 -0.35 -4.19 -13.88
C GLU A 129 0.80 -4.39 -12.88
N MET A 130 0.57 -4.01 -11.62
CA MET A 130 1.61 -3.90 -10.60
C MET A 130 1.95 -5.22 -9.91
N PHE A 131 0.98 -6.15 -9.80
CA PHE A 131 1.15 -7.41 -9.08
C PHE A 131 1.22 -8.63 -10.02
N ALA A 132 1.54 -8.40 -11.29
CA ALA A 132 1.87 -9.45 -12.24
C ALA A 132 3.07 -10.27 -11.72
N GLU A 133 2.88 -11.58 -11.50
CA GLU A 133 3.85 -12.43 -10.80
C GLU A 133 5.21 -12.46 -11.52
N GLU A 134 5.18 -12.42 -12.84
CA GLU A 134 6.36 -12.37 -13.71
C GLU A 134 7.19 -11.08 -13.58
N LYS A 135 6.62 -10.02 -12.98
CA LYS A 135 7.31 -8.74 -12.71
C LYS A 135 7.78 -8.61 -11.25
N LEU A 136 7.42 -9.55 -10.39
CA LEU A 136 7.80 -9.51 -8.98
C LEU A 136 9.22 -10.03 -8.79
N SER A 137 9.97 -9.32 -7.95
CA SER A 137 11.31 -9.74 -7.50
C SER A 137 11.27 -10.02 -6.00
N MET A 138 12.12 -10.95 -5.56
CA MET A 138 12.19 -11.36 -4.16
C MET A 138 13.64 -11.46 -3.70
N LEU A 139 13.87 -11.02 -2.46
CA LEU A 139 15.13 -11.19 -1.75
C LEU A 139 14.84 -11.84 -0.40
N VAL A 140 15.49 -12.98 -0.15
CA VAL A 140 15.38 -13.72 1.12
C VAL A 140 16.75 -13.77 1.76
N TYR A 141 16.87 -13.23 2.97
CA TYR A 141 18.04 -13.40 3.81
C TYR A 141 17.86 -14.67 4.66
N LYS A 142 18.78 -15.63 4.54
CA LYS A 142 18.78 -16.90 5.27
C LYS A 142 19.90 -16.92 6.30
#